data_AF-A0A1I0P782-F1
#
_entry.id   AF-A0A1I0P782-F1
#
_cell.length_a   1.000
_cell.length_b   1.000
_cell.length_c   1.000
_cell.angle_alpha   90.00
_cell.angle_beta   90.00
_cell.angle_gamma   90.00
#
_symmetry.space_group_name_H-M   'P 1'
#
loop_
_entity.id
_entity.type
_entity.pdbx_description
1 polymer ?
#
loop_
_entity_poly.entity_id
_entity_poly.type
_entity_poly.pdbx_seq_one_letter_code
_entity_poly.pdbx_strand_id
1 'polypeptide(L)' 'MKKLLRTLGLVSLVFAATSWLAERVFYGGVDENGVLQESLNLPLSVFLGVAGGVCLLLSFVVRPNR' A
#
# COMPACT_ATOMS: atom_id res chain seq x y z
N MET A 1 -3.75 20.70 -7.29
CA MET A 1 -3.65 19.91 -6.03
C MET A 1 -4.31 18.54 -6.12
N LYS A 2 -5.58 18.40 -6.53
CA LYS A 2 -6.25 17.09 -6.65
C LYS A 2 -5.55 16.04 -7.52
N LYS A 3 -5.05 16.44 -8.70
CA LYS A 3 -4.32 15.51 -9.60
C LYS A 3 -3.06 14.95 -8.93
N LEU A 4 -2.31 15.80 -8.24
CA LEU A 4 -1.06 15.42 -7.56
C LEU A 4 -1.30 14.45 -6.40
N LEU A 5 -2.32 14.70 -5.58
CA LEU A 5 -2.76 13.79 -4.50
C LEU A 5 -3.21 12.44 -5.04
N ARG A 6 -3.93 12.46 -6.17
CA ARG A 6 -4.46 11.26 -6.80
C ARG A 6 -3.35 10.42 -7.43
N THR A 7 -2.37 11.05 -8.09
CA THR A 7 -1.18 10.35 -8.60
C THR A 7 -0.31 9.81 -7.46
N LEU A 8 -0.09 10.56 -6.37
CA LEU A 8 0.66 10.07 -5.21
C LEU A 8 -0.01 8.87 -4.54
N GLY A 9 -1.33 8.93 -4.32
CA GLY A 9 -2.09 7.81 -3.76
C GLY A 9 -2.03 6.56 -4.65
N LEU A 10 -2.09 6.75 -5.97
CA LEU A 10 -2.05 5.65 -6.93
C LEU A 10 -0.65 5.02 -7.00
N VAL A 11 0.41 5.83 -7.01
CA VAL A 11 1.80 5.34 -6.96
C VAL A 11 2.06 4.60 -5.65
N SER A 12 1.62 5.13 -4.51
CA SER A 12 1.74 4.46 -3.21
C SER A 12 1.04 3.10 -3.18
N LEU A 13 -0.15 3.00 -3.78
CA LEU A 13 -0.88 1.74 -3.90
C LEU A 13 -0.18 0.72 -4.81
N VAL A 14 0.41 1.18 -5.91
CA VAL A 14 1.20 0.30 -6.79
C VAL A 14 2.40 -0.26 -6.03
N PHE A 15 3.13 0.58 -5.29
CA PHE A 15 4.23 0.14 -4.44
C PHE A 15 3.78 -0.81 -3.32
N ALA A 16 2.63 -0.55 -2.69
CA ALA A 16 2.08 -1.45 -1.69
C ALA A 16 1.78 -2.84 -2.28
N ALA A 17 1.16 -2.88 -3.47
CA ALA A 17 0.82 -4.12 -4.15
C ALA A 17 2.07 -4.89 -4.59
N THR A 18 3.11 -4.21 -5.09
CA THR A 18 4.36 -4.87 -5.47
C THR A 18 5.15 -5.35 -4.26
N SER A 19 5.16 -4.62 -3.14
CA SER A 19 5.75 -5.10 -1.88
C SER A 19 5.01 -6.33 -1.34
N TRP A 20 3.68 -6.34 -1.41
CA TRP A 20 2.88 -7.51 -1.01
C TRP A 20 3.11 -8.72 -1.93
N LEU A 21 3.25 -8.47 -3.25
CA LEU A 21 3.55 -9.53 -4.21
C LEU A 21 4.97 -10.08 -4.01
N ALA A 22 5.95 -9.21 -3.78
CA ALA A 22 7.32 -9.60 -3.47
C ALA A 22 7.37 -10.47 -2.21
N GLU A 23 6.58 -10.15 -1.18
CA GLU A 23 6.47 -11.00 0.00
C GLU A 23 6.04 -12.42 -0.35
N ARG A 24 4.96 -12.56 -1.14
CA ARG A 24 4.46 -13.88 -1.53
C ARG A 24 5.43 -14.64 -2.42
N VAL A 25 6.15 -13.95 -3.31
CA VAL A 25 7.07 -14.58 -4.26
C VAL A 25 8.38 -15.01 -3.58
N PHE A 26 8.94 -14.19 -2.70
CA PHE A 26 10.25 -14.44 -2.10
C PHE A 26 10.19 -15.15 -0.75
N TYR A 27 9.17 -14.89 0.06
CA TYR A 27 9.04 -15.44 1.42
C TYR A 27 7.93 -16.49 1.55
N GLY A 28 7.14 -16.72 0.48
CA GLY A 28 6.11 -17.78 0.45
C GLY A 28 4.89 -17.52 1.35
N GLY A 29 4.96 -16.55 2.26
CA GLY A 29 3.90 -16.21 3.20
C GLY A 29 4.07 -16.91 4.55
N VAL A 30 2.98 -17.48 5.06
CA VAL A 30 3.00 -18.21 6.34
C VAL A 30 3.49 -19.63 6.06
N ASP A 31 4.59 -20.03 6.71
CA ASP A 31 5.15 -21.38 6.61
C ASP A 31 4.19 -22.43 7.20
N GLU A 32 4.40 -23.71 6.90
CA GLU A 32 3.62 -24.85 7.40
C GLU A 32 3.55 -24.90 8.94
N ASN A 33 4.50 -24.25 9.62
CA ASN A 33 4.52 -24.09 11.07
C ASN A 33 3.67 -22.93 11.59
N GLY A 34 2.93 -22.22 10.73
CA GLY A 34 2.16 -21.04 11.09
C GLY A 34 3.01 -19.81 11.39
N VAL A 35 4.32 -19.88 11.14
CA VAL A 35 5.26 -18.79 11.40
C VAL A 35 5.40 -17.93 10.16
N LEU A 36 5.15 -16.64 10.34
CA LEU A 36 5.43 -15.63 9.33
C LEU A 36 6.93 -15.32 9.41
N GLN A 37 7.68 -15.55 8.32
CA GLN A 37 9.06 -15.10 8.27
C GLN A 37 9.11 -13.59 8.43
N GLU A 38 9.99 -13.09 9.30
CA GLU A 38 10.14 -11.65 9.51
C GLU A 38 10.68 -11.01 8.24
N SER A 39 9.78 -10.36 7.50
CA SER A 39 10.09 -9.58 6.31
C SER A 39 9.65 -8.14 6.51
N LEU A 40 10.50 -7.20 6.13
CA LEU A 40 10.20 -5.78 6.15
C LEU A 40 9.14 -5.39 5.09
N ASN A 41 8.87 -6.25 4.10
CA ASN A 41 7.94 -5.94 3.01
C ASN A 41 6.48 -5.97 3.46
N LEU A 42 6.12 -6.81 4.43
CA LEU A 42 4.78 -6.84 5.02
C LEU A 42 4.40 -5.53 5.72
N PRO A 43 5.14 -5.07 6.75
CA PRO A 43 4.84 -3.80 7.40
C PRO A 43 4.91 -2.61 6.43
N LEU A 44 5.85 -2.63 5.47
CA LEU A 44 5.95 -1.58 4.45
C LEU A 44 4.73 -1.57 3.51
N SER A 45 4.26 -2.74 3.05
CA SER A 45 3.09 -2.86 2.18
C SER A 45 1.81 -2.38 2.86
N VAL A 46 1.64 -2.68 4.15
CA VAL A 46 0.52 -2.19 4.96
C VAL A 46 0.61 -0.67 5.11
N PHE A 47 1.79 -0.14 5.45
CA PHE A 47 1.98 1.31 5.59
C PHE A 47 1.68 2.06 4.29
N LEU A 48 2.24 1.61 3.16
CA LEU A 48 2.01 2.19 1.84
C LEU A 48 0.56 2.03 1.37
N GLY A 49 -0.08 0.91 1.69
CA GLY A 49 -1.48 0.63 1.36
C GLY A 49 -2.42 1.56 2.11
N VAL A 50 -2.21 1.72 3.42
CA VAL A 50 -2.98 2.66 4.26
C VAL A 50 -2.73 4.10 3.81
N ALA A 51 -1.47 4.51 3.63
CA ALA A 51 -1.14 5.86 3.17
C ALA A 51 -1.75 6.17 1.79
N GLY A 52 -1.67 5.24 0.85
CA GLY A 52 -2.26 5.36 -0.49
C GLY A 52 -3.79 5.42 -0.47
N GLY A 53 -4.42 4.55 0.31
CA GLY A 53 -5.87 4.52 0.51
C GLY A 53 -6.39 5.81 1.15
N VAL A 54 -5.73 6.29 2.21
CA VAL A 54 -6.07 7.57 2.86
C VAL A 54 -5.90 8.73 1.88
N CYS A 55 -4.82 8.78 1.10
CA CYS A 55 -4.64 9.80 0.06
C CYS A 55 -5.76 9.79 -0.99
N LEU A 56 -6.21 8.61 -1.43
CA LEU A 56 -7.32 8.49 -2.38
C LEU A 56 -8.66 8.88 -1.77
N LEU A 57 -8.93 8.46 -0.53
CA LEU A 57 -10.15 8.84 0.19
C LEU A 57 -10.20 10.36 0.41
N LEU A 58 -9.10 10.96 0.83
CA LEU A 58 -8.98 12.42 0.94
C LEU A 58 -9.16 13.10 -0.42
N SER A 59 -8.64 12.53 -1.51
CA SER A 59 -8.86 13.06 -2.87
C SER A 59 -10.34 13.08 -3.25
N PHE A 60 -11.13 12.12 -2.76
CA PHE A 60 -12.56 12.00 -3.01
C PHE A 60 -13.41 12.89 -2.09
N VAL A 61 -13.07 12.94 -0.80
CA VAL A 61 -13.79 13.69 0.24
C VAL A 61 -13.52 15.18 0.15
N VAL A 62 -12.30 15.59 -0.23
CA VAL A 62 -11.97 16.99 -0.49
C VAL A 62 -12.70 17.42 -1.76
N ARG A 63 -13.93 17.90 -1.61
CA ARG A 63 -14.67 18.60 -2.67
C ARG A 63 -13.82 19.76 -3.19
N PRO A 64 -13.87 20.05 -4.51
CA PRO A 64 -13.21 21.24 -5.01
C PRO A 64 -13.89 22.44 -4.34
N ASN A 65 -13.17 23.15 -3.48
CA ASN A 65 -13.59 24.47 -3.03
C ASN A 65 -13.66 25.31 -4.30
N ARG A 66 -14.89 25.64 -4.70
CA ARG A 66 -15.22 26.28 -5.97
C ARG A 66 -14.72 27.72 -5.98
#